data_AF-A0A7Y3FVS4-F1
#
_entry.id   AF-A0A7Y3FVS4-F1
#
_cell.length_a   1.000
_cell.length_b   1.000
_cell.length_c   1.000
_cell.angle_alpha   90.00
_cell.angle_beta   90.00
_cell.angle_gamma   90.00
#
_symmetry.space_group_name_H-M   'P 1'
#
loop_
_entity.id
_entity.type
_entity.pdbx_description
1 polymer ?
#
loop_
_entity_poly.entity_id
_entity_poly.type
_entity_poly.pdbx_seq_one_letter_code
_entity_poly.pdbx_strand_id
1 'polypeptide(L)'
;EATILLMFVLPIKAKYLSYGTVLVTLLTFLAKANPNGAYHLGGILFGYIYFKGPGALFDPNLIYLKYLKWQLKRKRSRFGVIDGEKKKDDDQPTYH
;
A
#
# COMPACT_ATOMS: atom_id res chain seq x y z
N GLU A 1 6.18 -25.17 6.14
CA GLU A 1 5.32 -24.71 7.26
C GLU A 1 6.11 -24.85 8.55
N ALA A 2 6.03 -23.89 9.48
CA ALA A 2 6.73 -23.96 10.76
C ALA A 2 5.83 -24.51 11.87
N THR A 3 6.37 -25.39 12.71
CA THR A 3 5.68 -26.00 13.86
C THR A 3 6.36 -25.54 15.14
N ILE A 4 5.56 -25.13 16.12
CA ILE A 4 6.01 -24.73 17.45
C ILE A 4 5.44 -25.73 18.44
N LEU A 5 6.27 -26.20 19.37
CA LEU A 5 5.82 -27.04 20.47
C LEU A 5 5.25 -26.15 21.56
N LEU A 6 3.94 -26.00 21.58
CA LEU A 6 3.24 -25.24 22.62
C LEU A 6 3.43 -25.95 23.96
N MET A 7 4.01 -25.22 24.92
CA MET A 7 4.39 -25.73 26.23
C MET A 7 5.29 -26.99 26.19
N PHE A 8 6.03 -27.21 25.10
CA PHE A 8 6.80 -28.45 24.84
C PHE A 8 5.96 -29.74 24.75
N VAL A 9 4.62 -29.64 24.75
CA VAL A 9 3.72 -30.81 24.73
C VAL A 9 3.01 -30.95 23.39
N LEU A 10 2.44 -29.86 22.86
CA LEU A 10 1.56 -29.93 21.68
C LEU A 10 2.22 -29.28 20.46
N PRO A 11 2.48 -30.02 19.38
CA PRO A 11 2.95 -29.43 18.12
C PRO A 11 1.80 -28.68 17.45
N ILE A 12 1.93 -27.35 17.35
CA ILE A 12 0.94 -26.48 16.71
C ILE A 12 1.63 -25.75 15.56
N LYS A 13 0.95 -25.65 14.41
CA LYS A 13 1.47 -24.86 13.29
C LYS A 13 1.49 -23.39 13.67
N ALA A 14 2.62 -22.72 13.48
CA ALA A 14 2.82 -21.32 13.85
C ALA A 14 1.78 -20.37 13.24
N LYS A 15 1.26 -20.71 12.05
CA LYS A 15 0.20 -19.94 11.37
C LYS A 15 -1.07 -19.81 12.21
N TYR A 16 -1.46 -20.84 12.96
CA TYR A 16 -2.67 -20.81 13.78
C TYR A 16 -2.52 -19.91 15.00
N LEU A 17 -1.32 -19.88 15.60
CA LEU A 17 -1.02 -18.94 16.67
C LEU A 17 -1.09 -17.50 16.17
N SER A 18 -0.48 -17.22 15.01
CA SER A 18 -0.56 -15.90 14.38
C SER A 18 -2.02 -15.48 14.11
N TYR A 19 -2.84 -16.37 13.52
CA TYR A 19 -4.27 -16.08 13.30
C TYR A 19 -5.04 -15.83 14.60
N GLY A 20 -4.78 -16.62 15.63
CA GLY A 20 -5.37 -16.43 16.96
C GLY A 20 -5.02 -15.07 17.55
N THR A 21 -3.75 -14.67 17.51
CA THR A 21 -3.30 -13.36 18.01
C THR A 21 -3.98 -12.21 17.28
N VAL A 22 -4.03 -12.25 15.94
CA VAL A 22 -4.71 -11.22 15.14
C VAL A 22 -6.19 -11.13 15.49
N LEU A 23 -6.88 -12.28 15.58
CA LEU A 23 -8.30 -12.35 15.87
C LEU A 23 -8.63 -11.79 17.26
N VAL A 24 -7.90 -12.23 18.30
CA VAL A 24 -8.14 -11.76 19.67
C VAL A 24 -7.86 -10.26 19.79
N THR A 25 -6.78 -9.77 19.18
CA THR A 25 -6.44 -8.34 19.19
C THR A 25 -7.52 -7.50 18.50
N LEU A 26 -8.04 -7.99 17.37
CA LEU A 26 -9.11 -7.31 16.64
C LEU A 26 -10.42 -7.27 17.44
N LEU A 27 -10.83 -8.42 18.00
CA LEU A 27 -12.07 -8.51 18.77
C LEU A 27 -12.02 -7.64 20.04
N THR A 28 -10.91 -7.68 20.77
CA THR A 28 -10.74 -6.87 21.99
C THR A 28 -10.67 -5.37 21.68
N PHE A 29 -10.08 -4.99 20.54
CA PHE A 29 -10.10 -3.62 20.05
C PHE A 29 -11.53 -3.16 19.68
N LEU A 30 -12.26 -3.96 18.89
CA LEU A 30 -13.63 -3.65 18.46
C LEU A 30 -14.61 -3.58 19.63
N ALA A 31 -14.44 -4.46 20.61
CA ALA A 31 -15.22 -4.46 21.85
C ALA A 31 -14.90 -3.26 22.77
N LYS A 32 -13.95 -2.39 22.38
CA LYS A 32 -13.40 -1.30 23.22
C LYS A 32 -12.86 -1.78 24.58
N ALA A 33 -12.62 -3.07 24.72
CA ALA A 33 -12.08 -3.68 25.93
C ALA A 33 -10.59 -3.36 26.09
N ASN A 34 -9.90 -3.09 24.98
CA ASN A 34 -8.51 -2.66 25.00
C ASN A 34 -8.30 -1.39 24.14
N PRO A 35 -8.20 -0.20 24.74
CA PRO A 35 -7.94 1.04 24.01
C PRO A 35 -6.56 1.04 23.31
N ASN A 36 -5.59 0.28 23.81
CA ASN A 36 -4.29 0.11 23.18
C ASN A 36 -4.31 -0.90 22.02
N GLY A 37 -5.46 -1.54 21.76
CA GLY A 37 -5.62 -2.49 20.66
C GLY A 37 -5.27 -1.90 19.29
N ALA A 38 -5.46 -0.59 19.10
CA ALA A 38 -5.07 0.10 17.87
C ALA A 38 -3.56 0.01 17.60
N TYR A 39 -2.71 0.16 18.62
CA TYR A 39 -1.26 0.06 18.47
C TYR A 39 -0.82 -1.36 18.14
N HIS A 40 -1.45 -2.36 18.76
CA HIS A 40 -1.16 -3.76 18.45
C HIS A 40 -1.58 -4.14 17.03
N LEU A 41 -2.79 -3.76 16.60
CA LEU A 41 -3.24 -3.96 15.23
C LEU A 41 -2.36 -3.22 14.22
N GLY A 42 -1.94 -1.99 14.56
CA GLY A 42 -1.01 -1.20 13.76
C GLY A 42 0.33 -1.91 13.59
N GLY A 43 0.94 -2.40 14.68
CA GLY A 43 2.20 -3.13 14.65
C GLY A 43 2.11 -4.43 13.83
N ILE A 44 1.03 -5.19 14.01
CA ILE A 44 0.75 -6.40 13.22
C ILE A 44 0.65 -6.07 11.73
N LEU A 45 -0.11 -5.03 11.38
CA LEU A 45 -0.31 -4.61 9.99
C LEU A 45 1.00 -4.12 9.36
N PHE A 46 1.76 -3.29 10.07
CA PHE A 46 3.07 -2.81 9.61
C PHE A 46 4.05 -3.96 9.42
N GLY A 47 4.12 -4.90 10.37
CA GLY A 47 4.94 -6.09 10.23
C GLY A 47 4.57 -6.90 8.99
N TYR A 48 3.27 -7.11 8.74
CA TYR A 48 2.79 -7.81 7.55
C TYR A 48 3.22 -7.12 6.26
N ILE A 49 3.05 -5.79 6.15
CA ILE A 49 3.47 -5.00 4.99
C ILE A 49 4.98 -5.11 4.79
N TYR A 50 5.76 -5.01 5.88
CA TYR A 50 7.22 -5.09 5.83
C TYR A 50 7.70 -6.45 5.31
N PHE A 51 7.18 -7.57 5.86
CA PHE A 51 7.59 -8.91 5.44
C PHE A 51 7.12 -9.29 4.04
N LYS A 52 5.91 -8.86 3.65
CA LYS A 52 5.37 -9.11 2.31
C LYS A 52 6.01 -8.21 1.24
N GLY A 53 6.64 -7.12 1.67
CA GLY A 53 7.22 -6.11 0.82
C GLY A 53 6.18 -5.05 0.42
N PRO A 54 6.50 -3.75 0.52
CA PRO A 54 5.56 -2.68 0.16
C PRO A 54 5.17 -2.75 -1.33
N GLY A 55 6.08 -3.20 -2.21
CA GLY A 55 5.82 -3.38 -3.64
C GLY A 55 4.74 -4.40 -3.98
N ALA A 56 4.45 -5.34 -3.08
CA ALA A 56 3.39 -6.33 -3.26
C ALA A 56 1.99 -5.78 -2.91
N LEU A 57 1.92 -4.66 -2.18
CA LEU A 57 0.67 -4.04 -1.73
C LEU A 57 0.41 -2.69 -2.43
N PHE A 58 1.49 -1.97 -2.76
CA PHE A 58 1.45 -0.68 -3.41
C PHE A 58 2.54 -0.64 -4.47
N ASP A 59 2.19 -0.37 -5.73
CA ASP A 59 3.17 -0.10 -6.78
C ASP A 59 3.72 1.33 -6.58
N PRO A 60 4.97 1.49 -6.10
CA PRO A 60 5.53 2.80 -5.81
C PRO A 60 5.65 3.64 -7.08
N ASN A 61 5.90 2.99 -8.23
CA ASN A 61 6.00 3.65 -9.51
C ASN A 61 4.65 4.21 -9.94
N LEU A 62 3.56 3.46 -9.74
CA LEU A 62 2.21 3.93 -10.05
C LEU A 62 1.82 5.15 -9.19
N ILE A 63 2.17 5.13 -7.90
CA ILE A 63 1.93 6.26 -6.99
C ILE A 63 2.74 7.48 -7.43
N TYR A 64 4.02 7.28 -7.72
CA TYR A 64 4.90 8.33 -8.20
C TYR A 64 4.43 8.92 -9.54
N LEU A 65 3.98 8.09 -10.48
CA LEU A 65 3.40 8.54 -11.74
C LEU A 65 2.13 9.34 -11.55
N LYS A 66 1.24 8.96 -10.61
CA LYS A 66 0.05 9.76 -10.26
C LYS A 66 0.45 11.11 -9.67
N TYR A 67 1.45 11.14 -8.80
CA TYR A 67 1.99 12.38 -8.24
C TYR A 67 2.55 13.31 -9.34
N LEU A 68 3.37 12.78 -10.24
CA LEU A 68 3.91 13.53 -11.38
C LEU A 68 2.80 14.05 -12.29
N LYS A 69 1.79 13.23 -12.63
CA LYS A 69 0.64 13.67 -13.42
C LYS A 69 -0.12 14.82 -12.76
N TRP A 70 -0.33 14.73 -11.45
CA TRP A 70 -0.98 15.80 -10.69
C TRP A 70 -0.14 17.09 -10.70
N GLN A 71 1.17 16.98 -10.49
CA GLN A 71 2.08 18.12 -10.54
C GLN A 71 2.08 18.77 -11.94
N LEU A 72 2.10 17.94 -12.99
CA LEU A 72 2.08 18.39 -14.39
C LEU A 72 0.77 19.13 -14.69
N LYS A 73 -0.39 18.59 -14.29
CA LYS A 73 -1.70 19.26 -14.42
C LYS A 73 -1.73 20.62 -13.74
N ARG A 74 -1.13 20.72 -12.54
CA ARG A 74 -1.09 21.96 -11.75
C ARG A 74 -0.17 23.02 -12.32
N LYS A 75 0.93 22.61 -12.98
CA LYS A 75 1.79 23.53 -13.73
C LYS A 75 1.14 23.94 -15.04
N ARG A 76 0.52 22.99 -15.75
CA ARG A 76 -0.19 23.19 -17.02
C ARG A 76 -1.28 24.26 -16.91
N SER A 77 -2.01 24.32 -15.80
CA SER A 77 -3.07 25.32 -15.61
C SER A 77 -2.59 26.78 -15.59
N ARG A 78 -1.28 27.04 -15.50
CA ARG A 78 -0.70 28.39 -15.52
C ARG A 78 -0.30 28.85 -16.92
N PHE A 79 -0.28 27.94 -17.88
CA PHE A 79 0.11 28.21 -19.26
C PHE A 79 -1.10 27.96 -20.15
N GLY A 80 -1.37 28.87 -21.09
CA GLY A 80 -2.31 28.58 -22.17
C GLY A 80 -1.72 27.49 -23.04
N VAL A 81 -2.14 26.24 -22.85
CA VAL A 81 -1.65 25.14 -23.67
C VAL A 81 -2.48 25.06 -24.93
N ILE A 82 -1.87 25.39 -26.05
CA ILE A 82 -2.41 25.01 -27.37
C ILE A 82 -2.25 23.50 -27.45
N ASP A 83 -3.34 22.78 -27.23
CA ASP A 83 -3.40 21.36 -27.53
C ASP A 83 -3.20 21.24 -29.04
N GLY A 84 -2.04 20.73 -29.44
CA GLY A 84 -1.80 20.39 -30.83
C GLY A 84 -2.85 19.38 -31.26
N GLU A 85 -3.84 19.82 -32.02
CA GLU A 85 -4.69 18.90 -32.76
C GLU A 85 -3.76 18.02 -33.56
N LYS A 86 -3.83 16.70 -33.36
CA LYS A 86 -3.28 15.75 -34.32
C LYS A 86 -4.10 15.86 -35.60
N LYS A 87 -3.90 16.95 -36.35
CA LYS A 87 -4.22 16.96 -37.76
C LYS A 87 -3.29 15.95 -38.40
N LYS A 88 -3.91 14.94 -39.01
CA LYS A 88 -3.25 14.19 -40.08
C LYS A 88 -2.80 15.22 -41.12
N ASP A 89 -1.61 14.99 -41.64
CA ASP A 89 -1.06 15.58 -42.85
C ASP A 89 -0.19 16.85 -42.67
N ASP A 90 1.11 16.60 -42.84
CA ASP A 90 2.06 17.33 -43.70
C ASP A 90 2.67 18.68 -43.34
N ASP A 91 2.55 19.18 -42.11
CA ASP A 91 3.34 20.36 -41.70
C ASP A 91 4.65 19.96 -41.01
N GLN A 92 5.75 20.04 -41.78
CA GLN A 92 7.11 20.01 -41.26
C GLN A 92 7.37 21.19 -40.33
N PRO A 93 8.20 21.03 -39.28
CA PRO A 93 8.43 22.09 -38.32
C PRO A 93 9.18 23.26 -38.96
N THR A 94 8.61 24.47 -38.88
CA THR A 94 9.33 25.71 -39.14
C THR A 94 10.35 25.92 -38.02
N TYR A 95 11.63 25.76 -38.37
CA TYR A 95 12.74 26.15 -37.50
C TYR A 95 12.91 27.67 -37.57
N HIS A 96 12.91 28.32 -36.41
CA HIS A 96 13.36 29.70 -36.22
C HIS A 96 14.77 29.70 -35.62
#